data_AF-A0A2G5TPX6-F1
#
_entry.id   AF-A0A2G5TPX6-F1
#
_cell.length_a   1.000
_cell.length_b   1.000
_cell.length_c   1.000
_cell.angle_alpha   90.00
_cell.angle_beta   90.00
_cell.angle_gamma   90.00
#
_symmetry.space_group_name_H-M   'P 1'
#
loop_
_entity.id
_entity.type
_entity.pdbx_description
1 polymer ?
#
loop_
_entity_poly.entity_id
_entity_poly.type
_entity_poly.pdbx_seq_one_letter_code
_entity_poly.pdbx_strand_id
1 'polypeptide(L)'
;MSETPENDTIYALLPISFLSALVNWAVLYAILKLKSFNHSFGFLSANQAIVDALHGSMFLIYFCPMVILDIKSFKANSNHGGFLLLLSYEISVMTHLAISLNRLCAVWVPHRYPNIFSERNTKIIIAFIWFYTSSVAVLFYEVSCSFYFDEEIQFLSFSKTKLCGYIGWYGDLLKNSTIVAIVMVLDMLTVVKVRKMSRKISANISDQAQNRLSQREMRFLKQTVTQGTVFMLELLSYFFIPQYFVNKWILFFATSFAWVAVHALDGIWKYSIGRSSFIQNYPIGEQ
;
A
#
# COMPACT_ATOMS: atom_id res chain seq x y z
N MET A 1 35.04 -8.63 18.18
CA MET A 1 33.68 -8.30 17.73
C MET A 1 33.64 -8.62 16.24
N SER A 2 33.41 -9.88 15.89
CA SER A 2 33.34 -10.31 14.50
C SER A 2 31.99 -9.86 13.95
N GLU A 3 32.00 -8.90 13.03
CA GLU A 3 30.83 -8.56 12.21
C GLU A 3 30.42 -9.82 11.45
N THR A 4 29.31 -10.42 11.85
CA THR A 4 28.66 -11.45 11.05
C THR A 4 28.01 -10.75 9.85
N PRO A 5 28.08 -11.31 8.63
CA PRO A 5 27.42 -10.78 7.43
C PRO A 5 25.88 -10.70 7.52
N GLU A 6 25.30 -11.05 8.67
CA GLU A 6 23.89 -10.93 9.04
C GLU A 6 23.48 -9.52 9.45
N ASN A 7 24.40 -8.68 9.94
CA ASN A 7 24.08 -7.32 10.36
C ASN A 7 23.81 -6.37 9.17
N ASP A 8 24.41 -6.64 8.02
CA ASP A 8 24.44 -5.68 6.91
C ASP A 8 23.08 -5.53 6.19
N THR A 9 22.29 -6.60 6.08
CA THR A 9 20.93 -6.54 5.51
C THR A 9 20.00 -5.68 6.38
N ILE A 10 20.13 -5.79 7.70
CA ILE A 10 19.27 -5.07 8.64
C ILE A 10 19.61 -3.58 8.66
N TYR A 11 20.88 -3.22 8.49
CA TYR A 11 21.29 -1.83 8.28
C TYR A 11 20.71 -1.23 6.99
N ALA A 12 20.37 -2.06 5.98
CA ALA A 12 19.61 -1.60 4.80
C ALA A 12 18.10 -1.54 5.06
N LEU A 13 17.54 -2.39 5.93
CA LEU A 13 16.11 -2.42 6.26
C LEU A 13 15.69 -1.24 7.17
N LEU A 14 16.55 -0.84 8.10
CA LEU A 14 16.25 0.21 9.07
C LEU A 14 15.95 1.58 8.41
N PRO A 15 16.76 2.09 7.45
CA PRO A 15 16.48 3.35 6.77
C PRO A 15 15.18 3.32 5.97
N ILE A 16 14.89 2.23 5.25
CA ILE A 16 13.67 2.14 4.44
C ILE A 16 12.42 2.01 5.33
N SER A 17 12.51 1.31 6.46
CA SER A 17 11.43 1.22 7.47
C SER A 17 11.16 2.57 8.11
N PHE A 18 12.22 3.30 8.49
CA PHE A 18 12.11 4.66 8.98
C PHE A 18 11.47 5.60 7.95
N LEU A 19 11.92 5.54 6.69
CA LEU A 19 11.37 6.34 5.60
C LEU A 19 9.89 6.03 5.38
N SER A 20 9.52 4.74 5.36
CA SER A 20 8.14 4.28 5.22
C SER A 20 7.23 4.84 6.32
N ALA A 21 7.65 4.70 7.58
CA ALA A 21 6.91 5.22 8.72
C ALA A 21 6.80 6.75 8.65
N LEU A 22 7.92 7.46 8.47
CA LEU A 22 7.97 8.92 8.47
C LEU A 22 7.06 9.52 7.39
N VAL A 23 7.18 9.02 6.16
CA VAL A 23 6.42 9.57 5.03
C VAL A 23 4.92 9.31 5.19
N ASN A 24 4.52 8.10 5.59
CA ASN A 24 3.10 7.78 5.73
C ASN A 24 2.45 8.50 6.92
N TRP A 25 3.15 8.66 8.06
CA TRP A 25 2.69 9.53 9.15
C TRP A 25 2.60 11.00 8.71
N ALA A 26 3.54 11.50 7.92
CA ALA A 26 3.48 12.87 7.39
C ALA A 26 2.31 13.07 6.40
N VAL A 27 2.04 12.08 5.54
CA VAL A 27 0.88 12.08 4.63
C VAL A 27 -0.42 12.11 5.44
N LEU A 28 -0.54 11.26 6.46
CA LEU A 28 -1.71 11.24 7.34
C LEU A 28 -1.91 12.60 8.03
N TYR A 29 -0.85 13.14 8.64
CA TYR A 29 -0.89 14.45 9.29
C TYR A 29 -1.36 15.55 8.33
N ALA A 30 -0.82 15.56 7.10
CA ALA A 30 -1.23 16.52 6.07
C ALA A 30 -2.73 16.37 5.75
N ILE A 31 -3.22 15.15 5.49
CA ILE A 31 -4.63 14.90 5.16
C ILE A 31 -5.54 15.36 6.30
N LEU A 32 -5.23 15.03 7.55
CA LEU A 32 -6.06 15.38 8.71
C LEU A 32 -6.10 16.90 9.00
N LYS A 33 -5.03 17.62 8.66
CA LYS A 33 -4.96 19.07 8.88
C LYS A 33 -5.73 19.87 7.82
N LEU A 34 -5.90 19.31 6.63
CA LEU A 34 -6.32 20.06 5.45
C LEU A 34 -7.80 19.81 5.17
N LYS A 35 -8.63 20.83 5.43
CA LYS A 35 -10.08 20.77 5.20
C LYS A 35 -10.47 20.38 3.78
N SER A 36 -9.62 20.65 2.79
CA SER A 36 -9.83 20.24 1.39
C SER A 36 -9.87 18.72 1.21
N PHE A 37 -9.44 17.93 2.20
CA PHE A 37 -9.51 16.46 2.20
C PHE A 37 -10.73 15.92 2.98
N ASN A 38 -11.64 16.78 3.45
CA ASN A 38 -12.89 16.34 4.10
C ASN A 38 -13.92 15.87 3.06
N HIS A 39 -13.57 14.82 2.33
CA HIS A 39 -14.43 14.15 1.37
C HIS A 39 -14.02 12.68 1.25
N SER A 40 -14.83 11.86 0.57
CA SER A 40 -14.63 10.41 0.48
C SER A 40 -13.19 9.98 0.15
N PHE A 41 -12.61 10.53 -0.93
CA PHE A 41 -11.22 10.22 -1.30
C PHE A 41 -10.20 10.54 -0.20
N GLY A 42 -10.39 11.61 0.58
CA GLY A 42 -9.50 11.96 1.68
C GLY A 42 -9.61 11.00 2.86
N PHE A 43 -10.82 10.53 3.20
CA PHE A 43 -11.00 9.50 4.24
C PHE A 43 -10.34 8.17 3.85
N LEU A 44 -10.50 7.73 2.60
CA LEU A 44 -9.84 6.51 2.10
C LEU A 44 -8.32 6.66 2.07
N SER A 45 -7.83 7.82 1.63
CA SER A 45 -6.39 8.12 1.60
C SER A 45 -5.78 8.21 3.01
N ALA A 46 -6.53 8.74 3.98
CA ALA A 46 -6.13 8.73 5.39
C ALA A 46 -6.06 7.30 5.93
N ASN A 47 -7.07 6.46 5.67
CA ASN A 47 -7.05 5.05 6.07
C ASN A 47 -5.82 4.33 5.50
N GLN A 48 -5.56 4.52 4.22
CA GLN A 48 -4.38 3.95 3.56
C GLN A 48 -3.09 4.41 4.24
N ALA A 49 -2.92 5.72 4.48
CA ALA A 49 -1.73 6.26 5.13
C ALA A 49 -1.56 5.74 6.57
N ILE A 50 -2.64 5.56 7.32
CA ILE A 50 -2.59 4.93 8.67
C ILE A 50 -2.01 3.52 8.56
N VAL A 51 -2.55 2.71 7.65
CA VAL A 51 -2.20 1.29 7.54
C VAL A 51 -0.77 1.12 7.03
N ASP A 52 -0.35 1.89 6.03
CA ASP A 52 1.03 1.89 5.53
C ASP A 52 2.02 2.40 6.61
N ALA A 53 1.60 3.38 7.42
CA ALA A 53 2.41 3.87 8.55
C ALA A 53 2.54 2.82 9.66
N LEU A 54 1.47 2.10 9.99
CA LEU A 54 1.51 0.98 10.95
C LEU A 54 2.46 -0.12 10.47
N HIS A 55 2.40 -0.48 9.18
CA HIS A 55 3.31 -1.45 8.58
C HIS A 55 4.78 -1.01 8.71
N GLY A 56 5.12 0.21 8.28
CA GLY A 56 6.47 0.76 8.40
C GLY A 56 6.94 0.88 9.86
N SER A 57 6.05 1.31 10.76
CA SER A 57 6.33 1.40 12.20
C SER A 57 6.58 0.03 12.82
N MET A 58 5.83 -1.00 12.47
CA MET A 58 6.06 -2.38 12.96
C MET A 58 7.42 -2.91 12.52
N PHE A 59 7.83 -2.66 11.28
CA PHE A 59 9.19 -3.00 10.86
C PHE A 59 10.25 -2.23 11.67
N LEU A 60 10.04 -0.93 11.89
CA LEU A 60 10.99 -0.06 12.59
C LEU A 60 11.14 -0.39 14.09
N ILE A 61 10.03 -0.61 14.80
CA ILE A 61 10.01 -0.71 16.27
C ILE A 61 10.02 -2.15 16.79
N TYR A 62 9.58 -3.10 15.96
CA TYR A 62 9.47 -4.50 16.35
C TYR A 62 10.44 -5.38 15.57
N PHE A 63 10.33 -5.41 14.24
CA PHE A 63 11.14 -6.33 13.42
C PHE A 63 12.63 -5.99 13.46
N CYS A 64 13.02 -4.74 13.17
CA CYS A 64 14.43 -4.35 13.17
C CYS A 64 15.09 -4.56 14.55
N PRO A 65 14.52 -4.10 15.68
CA PRO A 65 15.11 -4.36 17.00
C PRO A 65 15.16 -5.83 17.37
N MET A 66 14.15 -6.64 16.97
CA MET A 66 14.15 -8.09 17.19
C MET A 66 15.38 -8.74 16.57
N VAL A 67 15.75 -8.36 15.35
CA VAL A 67 16.88 -8.97 14.64
C VAL A 67 18.23 -8.35 15.07
N ILE A 68 18.34 -7.02 15.17
CA ILE A 68 19.60 -6.34 15.56
C ILE A 68 20.05 -6.73 16.97
N LEU A 69 19.11 -6.77 17.92
CA LEU A 69 19.42 -7.02 19.34
C LEU A 69 19.24 -8.49 19.74
N ASP A 70 18.92 -9.36 18.77
CA ASP A 70 18.65 -10.78 18.98
C ASP A 70 17.68 -11.06 20.15
N ILE A 71 16.56 -10.32 20.18
CA ILE A 71 15.61 -10.37 21.31
C ILE A 71 14.79 -11.66 21.25
N LYS A 72 15.17 -12.66 22.04
CA LYS A 72 14.51 -13.98 22.10
C LYS A 72 12.99 -13.90 22.32
N SER A 73 12.53 -13.02 23.21
CA SER A 73 11.09 -12.84 23.47
C SER A 73 10.34 -12.33 22.24
N PHE A 74 10.95 -11.46 21.43
CA PHE A 74 10.30 -10.95 20.22
C PHE A 74 10.24 -12.06 19.17
N LYS A 75 11.32 -12.82 19.00
CA LYS A 75 11.34 -13.98 18.10
C LYS A 75 10.30 -15.04 18.48
N ALA A 76 10.16 -15.35 19.77
CA ALA A 76 9.16 -16.29 20.28
C ALA A 76 7.72 -15.83 19.99
N ASN A 77 7.47 -14.52 19.94
CA ASN A 77 6.17 -13.93 19.63
C ASN A 77 6.07 -13.40 18.18
N SER A 78 6.98 -13.81 17.29
CA SER A 78 7.07 -13.30 15.93
C SER A 78 5.86 -13.66 15.06
N ASN A 79 5.09 -14.68 15.44
CA ASN A 79 3.81 -15.02 14.84
C ASN A 79 2.82 -13.84 14.90
N HIS A 80 2.72 -13.17 16.05
CA HIS A 80 1.81 -12.03 16.23
C HIS A 80 2.31 -10.77 15.53
N GLY A 81 3.63 -10.54 15.56
CA GLY A 81 4.23 -9.43 14.81
C GLY A 81 4.06 -9.59 13.30
N GLY A 82 4.28 -10.80 12.79
CA GLY A 82 4.05 -11.16 11.41
C GLY A 82 2.58 -11.05 11.00
N PHE A 83 1.66 -11.49 11.86
CA PHE A 83 0.21 -11.30 11.66
C PHE A 83 -0.16 -9.83 11.48
N LEU A 84 0.33 -8.92 12.33
CA LEU A 84 0.03 -7.49 12.24
C LEU A 84 0.57 -6.87 10.94
N LEU A 85 1.74 -7.33 10.47
CA LEU A 85 2.31 -6.90 9.19
C LEU A 85 1.46 -7.36 8.01
N LEU A 86 1.08 -8.64 7.98
CA LEU A 86 0.17 -9.18 6.96
C LEU A 86 -1.20 -8.50 7.00
N LEU A 87 -1.78 -8.30 8.19
CA LEU A 87 -3.05 -7.60 8.34
C LEU A 87 -2.99 -6.19 7.76
N SER A 88 -1.90 -5.47 8.03
CA SER A 88 -1.70 -4.13 7.46
C SER A 88 -1.60 -4.19 5.94
N TYR A 89 -0.85 -5.14 5.40
CA TYR A 89 -0.76 -5.35 3.95
C TYR A 89 -2.11 -5.64 3.29
N GLU A 90 -2.89 -6.55 3.89
CA GLU A 90 -4.21 -6.95 3.41
C GLU A 90 -5.20 -5.78 3.41
N ILE A 91 -5.23 -5.00 4.49
CA ILE A 91 -6.09 -3.81 4.57
C ILE A 91 -5.64 -2.76 3.55
N SER A 92 -4.33 -2.62 3.33
CA SER A 92 -3.74 -1.72 2.33
C SER A 92 -4.20 -2.10 0.92
N VAL A 93 -4.12 -3.37 0.53
CA VAL A 93 -4.60 -3.85 -0.79
C VAL A 93 -6.11 -3.61 -0.99
N MET A 94 -6.94 -3.91 0.02
CA MET A 94 -8.39 -3.66 -0.05
C MET A 94 -8.73 -2.17 -0.08
N THR A 95 -7.97 -1.34 0.62
CA THR A 95 -8.15 0.12 0.61
C THR A 95 -7.74 0.71 -0.73
N HIS A 96 -6.68 0.21 -1.38
CA HIS A 96 -6.35 0.58 -2.76
C HIS A 96 -7.49 0.28 -3.73
N LEU A 97 -8.12 -0.89 -3.64
CA LEU A 97 -9.29 -1.22 -4.44
C LEU A 97 -10.44 -0.23 -4.21
N ALA A 98 -10.73 0.12 -2.95
CA ALA A 98 -11.75 1.10 -2.62
C ALA A 98 -11.44 2.50 -3.16
N ILE A 99 -10.16 2.91 -3.14
CA ILE A 99 -9.70 4.18 -3.72
C ILE A 99 -9.91 4.20 -5.24
N SER A 100 -9.53 3.14 -5.95
CA SER A 100 -9.67 3.07 -7.41
C SER A 100 -11.14 3.04 -7.82
N LEU A 101 -12.00 2.32 -7.07
CA LEU A 101 -13.46 2.36 -7.26
C LEU A 101 -14.05 3.75 -7.01
N ASN A 102 -13.63 4.42 -5.92
CA ASN A 102 -14.05 5.79 -5.63
C ASN A 102 -13.76 6.73 -6.79
N ARG A 103 -12.52 6.70 -7.31
CA ARG A 103 -12.09 7.52 -8.44
C ARG A 103 -12.85 7.19 -9.73
N LEU A 104 -13.05 5.90 -10.02
CA LEU A 104 -13.82 5.47 -11.19
C LEU A 104 -15.26 6.00 -11.11
N CYS A 105 -15.94 5.80 -9.97
CA CYS A 105 -17.32 6.25 -9.78
C CYS A 105 -17.45 7.77 -9.91
N ALA A 106 -16.49 8.53 -9.41
CA ALA A 106 -16.49 9.99 -9.52
C ALA A 106 -16.50 10.47 -10.98
N VAL A 107 -15.83 9.73 -11.88
CA VAL A 107 -15.66 10.11 -13.28
C VAL A 107 -16.71 9.47 -14.19
N TRP A 108 -17.04 8.20 -13.98
CA TRP A 108 -17.94 7.44 -14.87
C TRP A 108 -19.41 7.58 -14.51
N VAL A 109 -19.74 7.76 -13.23
CA VAL A 109 -21.13 7.83 -12.75
C VAL A 109 -21.32 8.98 -11.76
N PRO A 110 -21.01 10.24 -12.14
CA PRO A 110 -21.00 11.37 -11.22
C PRO A 110 -22.35 11.62 -10.52
N HIS A 111 -23.47 11.25 -11.14
CA HIS A 111 -24.82 11.49 -10.59
C HIS A 111 -25.14 10.53 -9.43
N ARG A 112 -24.53 9.34 -9.39
CA ARG A 112 -24.70 8.36 -8.32
C ARG A 112 -23.57 8.45 -7.28
N TYR A 113 -22.45 9.10 -7.61
CA TYR A 113 -21.28 9.20 -6.75
C TYR A 113 -21.60 9.73 -5.34
N PRO A 114 -22.37 10.83 -5.14
CA PRO A 114 -22.71 11.32 -3.81
C PRO A 114 -23.50 10.30 -2.96
N ASN A 115 -24.25 9.41 -3.60
CA ASN A 115 -25.02 8.37 -2.92
C ASN A 115 -24.17 7.14 -2.58
N ILE A 116 -23.18 6.81 -3.41
CA ILE A 116 -22.30 5.65 -3.18
C ILE A 116 -21.18 6.03 -2.20
N PHE A 117 -20.50 7.14 -2.46
CA PHE A 117 -19.33 7.63 -1.74
C PHE A 117 -19.63 8.94 -1.00
N SER A 118 -20.74 8.98 -0.25
CA SER A 118 -20.95 10.01 0.77
C SER A 118 -19.93 9.87 1.90
N GLU A 119 -19.76 10.89 2.73
CA GLU A 119 -18.89 10.78 3.91
C GLU A 119 -19.28 9.61 4.83
N ARG A 120 -20.58 9.46 5.07
CA ARG A 120 -21.14 8.38 5.90
C ARG A 120 -20.85 7.01 5.27
N ASN A 121 -21.15 6.85 3.99
CA ASN A 121 -20.97 5.56 3.32
C ASN A 121 -19.50 5.20 3.20
N THR A 122 -18.62 6.18 2.99
CA THR A 122 -17.18 5.97 2.96
C THR A 122 -16.65 5.45 4.30
N LYS A 123 -17.10 6.03 5.43
CA LYS A 123 -16.75 5.54 6.76
C LYS A 123 -17.26 4.11 7.00
N ILE A 124 -18.47 3.78 6.51
CA ILE A 124 -19.01 2.42 6.56
C ILE A 124 -18.16 1.46 5.71
N ILE A 125 -17.76 1.85 4.51
CA ILE A 125 -16.87 1.06 3.64
C ILE A 125 -15.54 0.79 4.33
N ILE A 126 -14.92 1.80 4.94
CA ILE A 126 -13.67 1.63 5.70
C ILE A 126 -13.88 0.65 6.86
N ALA A 127 -14.94 0.83 7.66
CA ALA A 127 -15.24 -0.08 8.76
C ALA A 127 -15.46 -1.52 8.28
N PHE A 128 -16.14 -1.70 7.15
CA PHE A 128 -16.34 -3.01 6.53
C PHE A 128 -15.02 -3.63 6.06
N ILE A 129 -14.13 -2.86 5.41
CA ILE A 129 -12.80 -3.33 5.01
C ILE A 129 -12.03 -3.83 6.22
N TRP A 130 -11.98 -3.05 7.31
CA TRP A 130 -11.30 -3.47 8.53
C TRP A 130 -11.91 -4.75 9.10
N PHE A 131 -13.23 -4.80 9.27
CA PHE A 131 -13.90 -5.96 9.86
C PHE A 131 -13.72 -7.24 9.03
N TYR A 132 -14.02 -7.17 7.72
CA TYR A 132 -13.90 -8.31 6.82
C TYR A 132 -12.47 -8.80 6.72
N THR A 133 -11.53 -7.89 6.46
CA THR A 133 -10.12 -8.24 6.25
C THR A 133 -9.49 -8.79 7.52
N SER A 134 -9.79 -8.20 8.69
CA SER A 134 -9.29 -8.69 9.98
C SER A 134 -9.86 -10.08 10.30
N SER A 135 -11.15 -10.31 10.04
CA SER A 135 -11.78 -11.62 10.29
C SER A 135 -11.14 -12.72 9.46
N VAL A 136 -10.91 -12.45 8.17
CA VAL A 136 -10.25 -13.39 7.25
C VAL A 136 -8.78 -13.59 7.65
N ALA A 137 -8.06 -12.51 7.96
CA ALA A 137 -6.66 -12.58 8.37
C ALA A 137 -6.47 -13.38 9.67
N VAL A 138 -7.34 -13.20 10.67
CA VAL A 138 -7.27 -13.99 11.92
C VAL A 138 -7.50 -15.47 11.64
N LEU A 139 -8.52 -15.80 10.83
CA LEU A 139 -8.82 -17.19 10.48
C LEU A 139 -7.63 -17.87 9.78
N PHE A 140 -6.98 -17.18 8.84
CA PHE A 140 -5.91 -17.77 8.03
C PHE A 140 -4.53 -17.68 8.67
N TYR A 141 -4.18 -16.57 9.32
CA TYR A 141 -2.82 -16.25 9.74
C TYR A 141 -2.58 -16.32 11.27
N GLU A 142 -3.62 -16.57 12.06
CA GLU A 142 -3.49 -16.89 13.50
C GLU A 142 -4.03 -18.28 13.82
N VAL A 143 -5.23 -18.62 13.32
CA VAL A 143 -5.88 -19.90 13.62
C VAL A 143 -5.37 -21.05 12.76
N SER A 144 -5.25 -20.84 11.44
CA SER A 144 -4.91 -21.92 10.49
C SER A 144 -3.41 -22.10 10.29
N CYS A 145 -2.67 -20.98 10.20
CA CYS A 145 -1.25 -20.94 9.88
C CYS A 145 -0.60 -19.79 10.61
N SER A 146 0.64 -19.96 11.05
CA SER A 146 1.41 -18.87 11.66
C SER A 146 2.36 -18.25 10.64
N PHE A 147 2.49 -16.93 10.69
CA PHE A 147 3.47 -16.17 9.91
C PHE A 147 4.56 -15.66 10.84
N TYR A 148 5.70 -16.33 10.88
CA TYR A 148 6.71 -16.14 11.93
C TYR A 148 8.10 -15.89 11.34
N PHE A 149 9.02 -15.45 12.19
CA PHE A 149 10.41 -15.21 11.80
C PHE A 149 11.18 -16.54 11.71
N ASP A 150 11.55 -16.94 10.50
CA ASP A 150 12.36 -18.14 10.28
C ASP A 150 13.84 -17.77 10.37
N GLU A 151 14.54 -18.34 11.35
CA GLU A 151 15.96 -18.06 11.62
C GLU A 151 16.91 -18.62 10.55
N GLU A 152 16.51 -19.63 9.77
CA GLU A 152 17.37 -20.20 8.73
C GLU A 152 17.54 -19.21 7.57
N ILE A 153 16.42 -18.57 7.21
CA ILE A 153 16.32 -17.66 6.07
C ILE A 153 16.33 -16.18 6.48
N GLN A 154 16.21 -15.89 7.78
CA GLN A 154 16.25 -14.55 8.38
C GLN A 154 15.16 -13.60 7.86
N PHE A 155 13.97 -14.13 7.54
CA PHE A 155 12.80 -13.34 7.16
C PHE A 155 11.49 -13.98 7.62
N LEU A 156 10.40 -13.21 7.56
CA LEU A 156 9.07 -13.69 7.94
C LEU A 156 8.49 -14.60 6.87
N SER A 157 8.11 -15.81 7.25
CA SER A 157 7.54 -16.80 6.32
C SER A 157 6.36 -17.56 6.95
N PHE A 158 5.56 -18.15 6.08
CA PHE A 158 4.49 -19.06 6.50
C PHE A 158 5.06 -20.38 7.01
N SER A 159 4.41 -20.98 8.01
CA SER A 159 4.77 -22.32 8.49
C SER A 159 4.89 -23.35 7.38
N LYS A 160 5.87 -24.24 7.51
CA LYS A 160 6.21 -25.29 6.53
C LYS A 160 5.20 -26.46 6.53
N THR A 161 3.91 -26.17 6.37
CA THR A 161 2.83 -27.17 6.22
C THR A 161 2.15 -27.04 4.85
N LYS A 162 1.55 -28.14 4.36
CA LYS A 162 0.82 -28.13 3.08
C LYS A 162 -0.33 -27.12 3.07
N LEU A 163 -1.06 -27.00 4.18
CA LEU A 163 -2.16 -26.04 4.32
C LEU A 163 -1.65 -24.59 4.20
N CYS A 164 -0.54 -24.27 4.86
CA CYS A 164 0.03 -22.93 4.82
C CYS A 164 0.62 -22.58 3.45
N GLY A 165 1.17 -23.56 2.74
CA GLY A 165 1.54 -23.39 1.32
C GLY A 165 0.33 -23.04 0.46
N TYR A 166 -0.82 -23.70 0.66
CA TYR A 166 -2.05 -23.37 -0.06
C TYR A 166 -2.61 -22.00 0.31
N ILE A 167 -2.60 -21.64 1.59
CA ILE A 167 -3.03 -20.32 2.06
C ILE A 167 -2.12 -19.23 1.51
N GLY A 168 -0.80 -19.40 1.54
CA GLY A 168 0.13 -18.44 0.92
C GLY A 168 -0.08 -18.31 -0.58
N TRP A 169 -0.28 -19.42 -1.30
CA TRP A 169 -0.45 -19.37 -2.76
C TRP A 169 -1.78 -18.76 -3.20
N TYR A 170 -2.90 -19.26 -2.66
CA TYR A 170 -4.24 -18.85 -3.09
C TYR A 170 -4.78 -17.69 -2.28
N GLY A 171 -4.56 -17.72 -0.97
CA GLY A 171 -5.06 -16.74 -0.02
C GLY A 171 -4.26 -15.45 -0.01
N ASP A 172 -2.96 -15.49 -0.32
CA ASP A 172 -2.09 -14.31 -0.39
C ASP A 172 -1.70 -13.97 -1.83
N LEU A 173 -0.82 -14.74 -2.48
CA LEU A 173 -0.28 -14.41 -3.82
C LEU A 173 -1.37 -14.20 -4.88
N LEU A 174 -2.18 -15.22 -5.17
CA LEU A 174 -3.14 -15.17 -6.28
C LEU A 174 -4.22 -14.12 -6.03
N LYS A 175 -4.74 -14.07 -4.80
CA LYS A 175 -5.76 -13.10 -4.39
C LYS A 175 -5.23 -11.67 -4.51
N ASN A 176 -4.09 -11.36 -3.90
CA ASN A 176 -3.53 -10.01 -3.91
C ASN A 176 -3.10 -9.59 -5.32
N SER A 177 -2.49 -10.49 -6.10
CA SER A 177 -2.14 -10.24 -7.51
C SER A 177 -3.37 -9.92 -8.36
N THR A 178 -4.48 -10.64 -8.15
CA THR A 178 -5.74 -10.40 -8.86
C THR A 178 -6.32 -9.03 -8.50
N ILE A 179 -6.31 -8.66 -7.22
CA ILE A 179 -6.80 -7.35 -6.77
C ILE A 179 -5.93 -6.22 -7.33
N VAL A 180 -4.61 -6.35 -7.28
CA VAL A 180 -3.68 -5.35 -7.85
C VAL A 180 -3.91 -5.20 -9.36
N ALA A 181 -4.11 -6.30 -10.09
CA ALA A 181 -4.44 -6.24 -11.52
C ALA A 181 -5.77 -5.52 -11.77
N ILE A 182 -6.81 -5.78 -10.96
CA ILE A 182 -8.09 -5.06 -11.04
C ILE A 182 -7.88 -3.56 -10.77
N VAL A 183 -7.16 -3.20 -9.71
CA VAL A 183 -6.80 -1.80 -9.38
C VAL A 183 -6.17 -1.09 -10.57
N MET A 184 -5.16 -1.70 -11.18
CA MET A 184 -4.49 -1.16 -12.37
C MET A 184 -5.48 -0.91 -13.51
N VAL A 185 -6.37 -1.86 -13.79
CA VAL A 185 -7.40 -1.70 -14.83
C VAL A 185 -8.37 -0.55 -14.51
N LEU A 186 -8.87 -0.49 -13.27
CA LEU A 186 -9.81 0.56 -12.84
C LEU A 186 -9.20 1.96 -12.96
N ASP A 187 -7.95 2.12 -12.52
CA ASP A 187 -7.26 3.40 -12.61
C ASP A 187 -6.92 3.79 -14.05
N MET A 188 -6.55 2.83 -14.91
CA MET A 188 -6.37 3.08 -16.35
C MET A 188 -7.67 3.58 -16.99
N LEU A 189 -8.80 2.93 -16.71
CA LEU A 189 -10.12 3.35 -17.20
C LEU A 189 -10.49 4.74 -16.71
N THR A 190 -10.19 5.05 -15.45
CA THR A 190 -10.38 6.38 -14.87
C THR A 190 -9.57 7.43 -15.62
N VAL A 191 -8.26 7.21 -15.80
CA VAL A 191 -7.38 8.14 -16.52
C VAL A 191 -7.83 8.35 -17.97
N VAL A 192 -8.16 7.28 -18.68
CA VAL A 192 -8.61 7.37 -20.08
C VAL A 192 -9.87 8.23 -20.18
N LYS A 193 -10.82 8.06 -19.26
CA LYS A 193 -12.05 8.85 -19.23
C LYS A 193 -11.78 10.31 -18.87
N VAL A 194 -10.96 10.58 -17.84
CA VAL A 194 -10.54 11.95 -17.48
C VAL A 194 -9.89 12.64 -18.67
N ARG A 195 -8.93 12.00 -19.35
CA ARG A 195 -8.27 12.55 -20.55
C ARG A 195 -9.23 12.86 -21.70
N LYS A 196 -10.27 12.03 -21.89
CA LYS A 196 -11.30 12.27 -22.90
C LYS A 196 -12.18 13.46 -22.52
N MET A 197 -12.54 13.60 -21.25
CA MET A 197 -13.33 14.73 -20.75
C MET A 197 -12.53 16.04 -20.82
N SER A 198 -11.28 16.04 -20.35
CA SER A 198 -10.40 17.21 -20.40
C SER A 198 -10.15 17.68 -21.82
N ARG A 199 -9.94 16.77 -22.79
CA ARG A 199 -9.83 17.14 -24.21
C ARG A 199 -11.08 17.81 -24.78
N LYS A 200 -12.28 17.43 -24.32
CA LYS A 200 -13.53 18.08 -24.74
C LYS A 200 -13.70 19.47 -24.15
N ILE A 201 -13.32 19.66 -22.88
CA ILE A 201 -13.40 20.96 -22.19
C ILE A 201 -12.32 21.91 -22.70
N SER A 202 -11.15 21.38 -23.08
CA SER A 202 -9.99 22.11 -23.60
C SER A 202 -10.28 22.99 -24.82
N ALA A 203 -11.32 22.72 -25.59
CA ALA A 203 -11.71 23.59 -26.72
C ALA A 203 -12.06 25.02 -26.28
N ASN A 204 -12.35 25.25 -24.99
CA ASN A 204 -12.81 26.54 -24.45
C ASN A 204 -11.85 27.14 -23.38
N ILE A 205 -10.64 26.61 -23.18
CA ILE A 205 -9.70 27.07 -22.12
C ILE A 205 -8.38 27.55 -22.72
N SER A 206 -7.68 28.46 -22.02
CA SER A 206 -6.33 28.90 -22.39
C SER A 206 -5.33 27.73 -22.45
N ASP A 207 -4.41 27.77 -23.43
CA ASP A 207 -3.33 26.80 -23.63
C ASP A 207 -2.51 26.54 -22.35
N GLN A 208 -2.31 27.56 -21.51
CA GLN A 208 -1.57 27.40 -20.25
C GLN A 208 -2.34 26.55 -19.22
N ALA A 209 -3.66 26.74 -19.11
CA ALA A 209 -4.50 25.95 -18.21
C ALA A 209 -4.62 24.50 -18.70
N GLN A 210 -4.76 24.32 -20.02
CA GLN A 210 -4.75 23.00 -20.66
C GLN A 210 -3.45 22.23 -20.39
N ASN A 211 -2.29 22.87 -20.56
CA ASN A 211 -1.00 22.23 -20.31
C ASN A 211 -0.85 21.78 -18.86
N ARG A 212 -1.32 22.58 -17.89
CA ARG A 212 -1.30 22.21 -16.46
C ARG A 212 -2.18 21.00 -16.15
N LEU A 213 -3.40 20.95 -16.69
CA LEU A 213 -4.34 19.83 -16.51
C LEU A 213 -3.77 18.53 -17.11
N SER A 214 -3.27 18.59 -18.36
CA SER A 214 -2.65 17.46 -19.04
C SER A 214 -1.43 16.92 -18.30
N GLN A 215 -0.56 17.80 -17.80
CA GLN A 215 0.59 17.38 -16.98
C GLN A 215 0.16 16.71 -15.68
N ARG A 216 -0.90 17.19 -15.01
CA ARG A 216 -1.42 16.57 -13.79
C ARG A 216 -1.94 15.16 -14.07
N GLU A 217 -2.71 14.98 -15.15
CA GLU A 217 -3.22 13.68 -15.59
C GLU A 217 -2.09 12.71 -15.95
N MET A 218 -1.03 13.22 -16.60
CA MET A 218 0.15 12.42 -16.93
C MET A 218 0.90 11.97 -15.68
N ARG A 219 1.11 12.87 -14.70
CA ARG A 219 1.74 12.52 -13.42
C ARG A 219 0.93 11.46 -12.68
N PHE A 220 -0.38 11.65 -12.60
CA PHE A 220 -1.28 10.70 -11.95
C PHE A 220 -1.26 9.32 -12.65
N LEU A 221 -1.29 9.28 -13.98
CA LEU A 221 -1.14 8.01 -14.72
C LEU A 221 0.18 7.34 -14.39
N LYS A 222 1.30 8.07 -14.51
CA LYS A 222 2.64 7.53 -14.24
C LYS A 222 2.71 6.96 -12.83
N GLN A 223 2.13 7.63 -11.84
CA GLN A 223 2.04 7.13 -10.48
C GLN A 223 1.32 5.79 -10.47
N THR A 224 0.07 5.72 -10.93
CA THR A 224 -0.73 4.50 -10.75
C THR A 224 -0.16 3.30 -11.49
N VAL A 225 0.36 3.48 -12.71
CA VAL A 225 1.02 2.38 -13.44
C VAL A 225 2.24 1.90 -12.68
N THR A 226 3.09 2.83 -12.23
CA THR A 226 4.32 2.49 -11.50
C THR A 226 3.98 1.80 -10.19
N GLN A 227 3.03 2.34 -9.44
CA GLN A 227 2.57 1.80 -8.17
C GLN A 227 2.06 0.37 -8.32
N GLY A 228 1.10 0.12 -9.21
CA GLY A 228 0.57 -1.22 -9.41
C GLY A 228 1.63 -2.21 -9.90
N THR A 229 2.56 -1.75 -10.75
CA THR A 229 3.68 -2.56 -11.21
C THR A 229 4.62 -2.93 -10.06
N VAL A 230 4.97 -1.99 -9.18
CA VAL A 230 5.86 -2.24 -8.04
C VAL A 230 5.21 -3.20 -7.03
N PHE A 231 3.92 -3.03 -6.71
CA PHE A 231 3.18 -4.00 -5.88
C PHE A 231 3.14 -5.40 -6.50
N MET A 232 2.91 -5.51 -7.81
CA MET A 232 2.90 -6.81 -8.49
C MET A 232 4.29 -7.46 -8.49
N LEU A 233 5.35 -6.69 -8.75
CA LEU A 233 6.71 -7.19 -8.74
C LEU A 233 7.13 -7.66 -7.34
N GLU A 234 6.72 -6.93 -6.30
CA GLU A 234 6.96 -7.30 -4.90
C GLU A 234 6.30 -8.63 -4.52
N LEU A 235 5.02 -8.82 -4.86
CA LEU A 235 4.32 -10.10 -4.67
C LEU A 235 5.02 -11.26 -5.39
N LEU A 236 5.35 -11.06 -6.68
CA LEU A 236 6.04 -12.09 -7.45
C LEU A 236 7.42 -12.37 -6.89
N SER A 237 8.17 -11.34 -6.45
CA SER A 237 9.50 -11.53 -5.90
C SER A 237 9.45 -12.30 -4.58
N TYR A 238 8.47 -12.01 -3.72
CA TYR A 238 8.33 -12.70 -2.44
C TYR A 238 8.12 -14.21 -2.60
N PHE A 239 7.30 -14.64 -3.57
CA PHE A 239 6.94 -16.05 -3.74
C PHE A 239 7.90 -16.84 -4.66
N PHE A 240 8.40 -16.22 -5.73
CA PHE A 240 9.20 -16.94 -6.72
C PHE A 240 10.69 -16.91 -6.41
N ILE A 241 11.26 -15.79 -5.96
CA ILE A 241 12.71 -15.68 -5.77
C ILE A 241 13.26 -16.70 -4.76
N PRO A 242 12.59 -16.96 -3.62
CA PRO A 242 13.04 -18.00 -2.69
C PRO A 242 13.06 -19.42 -3.25
N GLN A 243 12.40 -19.69 -4.37
CA GLN A 243 12.41 -21.03 -5.01
C GLN A 243 13.65 -21.27 -5.87
N TYR A 244 14.31 -20.20 -6.33
CA TYR A 244 15.44 -20.29 -7.27
C TYR A 244 16.77 -19.87 -6.67
N PHE A 245 16.75 -19.13 -5.55
CA PHE A 245 17.94 -18.56 -4.95
C PHE A 245 18.08 -18.97 -3.48
N VAL A 246 19.32 -19.21 -3.05
CA VAL A 246 19.67 -19.49 -1.65
C VAL A 246 20.49 -18.34 -1.06
N ASN A 247 20.91 -17.38 -1.89
CA ASN A 247 21.73 -16.25 -1.46
C ASN A 247 20.91 -15.31 -0.56
N LYS A 248 21.35 -15.17 0.70
CA LYS A 248 20.70 -14.36 1.74
C LYS A 248 20.38 -12.92 1.28
N TRP A 249 21.29 -12.28 0.53
CA TRP A 249 21.09 -10.91 0.04
C TRP A 249 19.98 -10.82 -1.00
N ILE A 250 19.95 -11.77 -1.94
CA ILE A 250 18.90 -11.83 -2.97
C ILE A 250 17.55 -12.05 -2.32
N LEU A 251 17.47 -12.99 -1.36
CA LEU A 251 16.24 -13.26 -0.61
C LEU A 251 15.77 -12.04 0.16
N PHE A 252 16.65 -11.41 0.91
CA PHE A 252 16.35 -10.21 1.70
C PHE A 252 15.80 -9.06 0.84
N PHE A 253 16.47 -8.76 -0.28
CA PHE A 253 16.05 -7.68 -1.16
C PHE A 253 14.72 -7.98 -1.88
N ALA A 254 14.45 -9.25 -2.19
CA ALA A 254 13.25 -9.70 -2.87
C ALA A 254 12.03 -9.91 -1.95
N THR A 255 12.24 -10.04 -0.64
CA THR A 255 11.16 -10.25 0.34
C THR A 255 10.99 -9.02 1.24
N SER A 256 11.59 -9.00 2.43
CA SER A 256 11.35 -7.99 3.47
C SER A 256 11.68 -6.56 3.01
N PHE A 257 12.77 -6.37 2.26
CA PHE A 257 13.11 -5.03 1.77
C PHE A 257 12.08 -4.54 0.74
N ALA A 258 11.75 -5.37 -0.26
CA ALA A 258 10.76 -5.02 -1.28
C ALA A 258 9.41 -4.70 -0.66
N TRP A 259 9.00 -5.49 0.34
CA TRP A 259 7.74 -5.34 1.06
C TRP A 259 7.65 -3.99 1.80
N VAL A 260 8.71 -3.58 2.51
CA VAL A 260 8.73 -2.26 3.15
C VAL A 260 8.86 -1.13 2.11
N ALA A 261 9.67 -1.35 1.07
CA ALA A 261 9.94 -0.35 0.04
C ALA A 261 8.68 0.03 -0.75
N VAL A 262 7.78 -0.92 -1.03
CA VAL A 262 6.55 -0.61 -1.77
C VAL A 262 5.64 0.36 -1.00
N HIS A 263 5.50 0.19 0.33
CA HIS A 263 4.74 1.12 1.17
C HIS A 263 5.43 2.48 1.33
N ALA A 264 6.77 2.51 1.36
CA ALA A 264 7.53 3.76 1.39
C ALA A 264 7.31 4.55 0.08
N LEU A 265 7.42 3.88 -1.07
CA LEU A 265 7.22 4.48 -2.38
C LEU A 265 5.79 5.01 -2.56
N ASP A 266 4.79 4.26 -2.11
CA ASP A 266 3.39 4.70 -2.15
C ASP A 266 3.16 5.99 -1.34
N GLY A 267 3.71 6.05 -0.12
CA GLY A 267 3.72 7.26 0.69
C GLY A 267 4.39 8.45 -0.04
N ILE A 268 5.55 8.23 -0.65
CA ILE A 268 6.32 9.26 -1.37
C ILE A 268 5.51 9.82 -2.55
N TRP A 269 4.88 8.94 -3.34
CA TRP A 269 4.06 9.38 -4.47
C TRP A 269 2.86 10.20 -4.01
N LYS A 270 2.15 9.77 -2.97
CA LYS A 270 1.03 10.53 -2.38
C LYS A 270 1.49 11.90 -1.89
N TYR A 271 2.59 11.96 -1.15
CA TYR A 271 3.12 13.22 -0.61
C TYR A 271 3.50 14.21 -1.71
N SER A 272 4.20 13.73 -2.75
CA SER A 272 4.64 14.55 -3.89
C SER A 272 3.47 15.18 -4.66
N ILE A 273 2.39 14.43 -4.85
CA ILE A 273 1.19 14.89 -5.56
C ILE A 273 0.31 15.77 -4.70
N GLY A 274 0.21 15.47 -3.40
CA GLY A 274 -0.40 16.37 -2.42
C GLY A 274 0.24 17.75 -2.53
N ARG A 275 1.57 17.84 -2.42
CA ARG A 275 2.31 19.11 -2.55
C ARG A 275 2.08 19.83 -3.88
N SER A 276 2.02 19.09 -4.98
CA SER A 276 1.73 19.65 -6.31
C SER A 276 0.29 20.18 -6.44
N SER A 277 -0.65 19.59 -5.72
CA SER A 277 -2.05 20.04 -5.65
C SER A 277 -2.24 21.19 -4.65
N PHE A 278 -1.39 21.29 -3.61
CA PHE A 278 -1.36 22.40 -2.66
C PHE A 278 -0.74 23.68 -3.22
N ILE A 279 0.16 23.58 -4.22
CA ILE A 279 0.80 24.76 -4.85
C ILE A 279 -0.13 25.42 -5.89
N GLN A 280 -1.25 24.79 -6.25
CA GLN A 280 -2.22 25.37 -7.20
C GLN A 280 -3.65 25.20 -6.66
N ASN A 281 -4.15 26.29 -6.06
CA ASN A 281 -5.55 26.51 -5.72
C ASN A 281 -6.49 25.83 -6.73
N TYR A 282 -7.34 24.93 -6.24
CA TYR A 282 -8.49 24.45 -6.96
C TYR A 282 -9.73 25.23 -6.51
N PRO A 283 -10.41 25.95 -7.42
CA PRO A 283 -11.85 26.08 -7.34
C PRO A 283 -12.43 24.84 -8.04
N ILE A 284 -12.87 23.84 -7.29
CA ILE A 284 -13.86 22.90 -7.82
C ILE A 284 -15.20 23.50 -7.43
N GLY A 285 -15.94 23.97 -8.44
CA GLY A 285 -17.21 24.65 -8.27
C GLY A 285 -18.19 23.82 -7.44
N GLU A 286 -18.64 24.42 -6.36
CA GLU A 286 -20.01 24.24 -5.91
C GLU A 286 -20.91 24.94 -6.94
N GLN A 287 -21.66 24.14 -7.69
CA GLN A 287 -22.99 24.48 -8.17
C GLN A 287 -23.91 23.32 -7.76
#